data_AF-A0AAE1YXH7-F1
#
_entry.id   AF-A0AAE1YXH7-F1
#
_cell.length_a   1.000
_cell.length_b   1.000
_cell.length_c   1.000
_cell.angle_alpha   90.00
_cell.angle_beta   90.00
_cell.angle_gamma   90.00
#
_symmetry.space_group_name_H-M   'P 1'
#
loop_
_entity.id
_entity.type
_entity.pdbx_description
1 polymer ?
#
loop_
_entity_poly.entity_id
_entity_poly.type
_entity_poly.pdbx_seq_one_letter_code
_entity_poly.pdbx_strand_id
1 'polypeptide(L)'
;MGFRMGQLLISEPNDKSYGRFSYCLPVVNIFTRTRPKTYLRFGDDVVLGRKASSTMITTVRGAGAYFVGLQGISINRKRLNISTDVFALKIDGANGPTGGCIIDSGTPYSRIVKPAYNKLKEGLENYFSMNKNLQRTTGGLGLELCYERRKPEGFKDLPDITFHLQGSKGGLVIKPEGVFEVAKKSKLPKSPEYFCLAMISSKRESIIGAY
;
A
#
# COMPACT_ATOMS: atom_id res chain seq x y z
N MET A 1 -8.74 -9.83 -10.04
CA MET A 1 -9.57 -10.38 -8.94
C MET A 1 -8.94 -9.94 -7.66
N GLY A 2 -9.73 -9.25 -6.83
CA GLY A 2 -9.27 -8.63 -5.61
C GLY A 2 -10.06 -9.15 -4.43
N PHE A 3 -9.40 -9.58 -3.37
CA PHE A 3 -10.07 -10.21 -2.23
C PHE A 3 -10.21 -9.20 -1.09
N ARG A 4 -11.44 -8.74 -0.83
CA ARG A 4 -11.81 -8.15 0.45
C ARG A 4 -11.96 -9.28 1.46
N MET A 5 -10.86 -9.58 2.15
CA MET A 5 -10.74 -10.77 3.00
C MET A 5 -11.79 -10.85 4.12
N GLY A 6 -12.35 -9.72 4.54
CA GLY A 6 -13.44 -9.68 5.53
C GLY A 6 -14.74 -10.32 5.07
N GLN A 7 -15.01 -10.41 3.76
CA GLN A 7 -16.21 -11.08 3.25
C GLN A 7 -16.04 -12.59 3.07
N LEU A 8 -14.81 -13.08 2.90
CA LEU A 8 -14.57 -14.48 2.54
C LEU A 8 -14.61 -15.45 3.73
N LEU A 9 -14.34 -14.97 4.95
CA LEU A 9 -14.24 -15.82 6.15
C LEU A 9 -15.54 -15.89 6.95
N ILE A 10 -16.50 -15.01 6.69
CA ILE A 10 -17.71 -14.87 7.53
C ILE A 10 -18.86 -15.78 7.03
N SER A 11 -18.76 -16.37 5.84
CA SER A 11 -19.93 -16.99 5.18
C SER A 11 -20.00 -18.51 5.14
N GLU A 12 -19.02 -19.27 5.65
CA GLU A 12 -19.07 -20.74 5.57
C GLU A 12 -19.48 -21.40 6.89
N PRO A 13 -20.63 -22.11 6.95
CA PRO A 13 -21.13 -22.79 8.16
C PRO A 13 -20.22 -23.90 8.71
N ASN A 14 -19.19 -24.30 7.98
CA ASN A 14 -18.22 -25.34 8.33
C ASN A 14 -16.77 -24.80 8.24
N ASP A 15 -16.54 -23.58 8.74
CA ASP A 15 -15.24 -22.93 8.66
C ASP A 15 -14.13 -23.70 9.42
N LYS A 16 -13.41 -24.56 8.70
CA LYS A 16 -12.18 -25.23 9.18
C LYS A 16 -10.96 -24.30 9.14
N SER A 17 -11.11 -23.05 8.70
CA SER A 17 -10.03 -22.07 8.74
C SER A 17 -9.86 -21.45 10.13
N TYR A 18 -10.82 -21.62 11.04
CA TYR A 18 -10.81 -20.98 12.35
C TYR A 18 -10.64 -19.45 12.25
N GLY A 19 -11.19 -18.83 11.19
CA GLY A 19 -10.99 -17.41 10.89
C GLY A 19 -9.54 -17.01 10.57
N ARG A 20 -8.64 -17.95 10.27
CA ARG A 20 -7.22 -17.71 10.00
C ARG A 20 -6.89 -17.96 8.53
N PHE A 21 -6.10 -17.06 7.97
CA PHE A 21 -5.56 -17.20 6.63
C PHE A 21 -4.22 -16.47 6.50
N SER A 22 -3.44 -16.84 5.49
CA SER A 22 -2.21 -16.13 5.12
C SER A 22 -2.04 -16.14 3.62
N TYR A 23 -1.48 -15.07 3.07
CA TYR A 23 -1.23 -14.94 1.66
C TYR A 23 0.10 -14.23 1.40
N CYS A 24 0.66 -14.46 0.22
CA CYS A 24 1.85 -13.73 -0.25
C CYS A 24 1.62 -13.30 -1.68
N LEU A 25 1.24 -12.04 -1.88
CA LEU A 25 1.05 -11.48 -3.21
C LEU A 25 2.42 -11.14 -3.79
N PRO A 26 2.78 -11.71 -4.95
CA PRO A 26 3.99 -11.30 -5.63
C PRO A 26 3.75 -9.96 -6.32
N VAL A 27 4.83 -9.18 -6.49
CA VAL A 27 4.80 -7.99 -7.35
C VAL A 27 4.51 -8.45 -8.78
N VAL A 28 3.40 -7.97 -9.36
CA VAL A 28 3.00 -8.30 -10.72
C VAL A 28 3.30 -7.12 -11.63
N ASN A 29 4.30 -7.27 -12.49
CA ASN A 29 4.56 -6.31 -13.54
C ASN A 29 3.58 -6.55 -14.71
N ILE A 30 2.62 -5.65 -14.89
CA ILE A 30 1.57 -5.72 -15.93
C ILE A 30 2.12 -5.71 -17.36
N PHE A 31 3.37 -5.29 -17.57
CA PHE A 31 4.04 -5.27 -18.87
C PHE A 31 4.82 -6.55 -19.17
N THR A 32 4.89 -7.50 -18.23
CA THR A 32 5.54 -8.81 -18.42
C THR A 32 4.52 -9.94 -18.43
N ARG A 33 4.76 -10.98 -19.26
CA ARG A 33 3.86 -12.16 -19.32
C ARG A 33 4.05 -13.14 -18.16
N THR A 34 5.12 -12.99 -17.38
CA THR A 34 5.42 -13.90 -16.26
C THR A 34 4.45 -13.66 -15.12
N ARG A 35 3.73 -14.71 -14.71
CA ARG A 35 2.86 -14.71 -13.53
C ARG A 35 3.53 -15.50 -12.41
N PRO A 36 4.19 -14.84 -11.45
CA PRO A 36 4.81 -15.55 -10.32
C PRO A 36 3.77 -16.35 -9.53
N LYS A 37 4.19 -17.50 -8.99
CA LYS A 37 3.34 -18.31 -8.12
C LYS A 37 3.09 -17.54 -6.81
N THR A 38 1.86 -17.65 -6.32
CA THR A 38 1.41 -17.10 -5.03
C THR A 38 0.80 -18.23 -4.21
N TYR A 39 0.53 -17.98 -2.93
CA TYR A 39 -0.22 -18.90 -2.09
C TYR A 39 -1.27 -18.16 -1.27
N LEU A 40 -2.33 -18.88 -0.96
CA LEU A 40 -3.34 -18.55 0.02
C LEU A 40 -3.53 -19.81 0.87
N ARG A 41 -3.32 -19.70 2.18
CA ARG A 41 -3.44 -20.80 3.14
C ARG A 41 -4.49 -20.45 4.18
N PHE A 42 -5.19 -21.46 4.69
CA PHE A 42 -6.28 -21.32 5.64
C PHE A 42 -6.04 -22.23 6.85
N GLY A 43 -6.55 -21.83 8.01
CA GLY A 43 -6.54 -22.68 9.20
C GLY A 43 -5.14 -23.10 9.64
N ASP A 44 -4.97 -24.39 9.88
CA ASP A 44 -3.72 -24.96 10.40
C ASP A 44 -2.57 -24.95 9.37
N ASP A 45 -2.87 -24.72 8.09
CA ASP A 45 -1.84 -24.54 7.06
C ASP A 45 -1.14 -23.17 7.16
N VAL A 46 -1.65 -22.25 7.98
CA VAL A 46 -1.04 -20.94 8.18
C VAL A 46 0.30 -21.08 8.90
N VAL A 47 1.38 -20.71 8.20
CA VAL A 47 2.73 -20.73 8.75
C VAL A 47 3.13 -19.30 9.13
N LEU A 48 3.34 -19.06 10.43
CA LEU A 48 3.88 -17.79 10.91
C LEU A 48 5.41 -17.76 10.74
N GLY A 49 5.90 -16.75 10.03
CA GLY A 49 7.34 -16.54 9.90
C GLY A 49 7.97 -16.17 11.24
N ARG A 50 9.19 -16.66 11.51
CA ARG A 50 9.95 -16.37 12.75
C ARG A 50 10.19 -14.87 13.01
N LYS A 51 10.08 -14.03 11.98
CA LYS A 51 10.23 -12.57 12.03
C LYS A 51 8.91 -11.82 11.80
N ALA A 52 7.77 -12.49 11.95
CA ALA A 52 6.46 -11.86 11.76
C ALA A 52 6.24 -10.77 12.81
N SER A 53 5.70 -9.64 12.37
CA SER A 53 5.19 -8.56 13.22
C SER A 53 3.67 -8.64 13.20
N SER A 54 3.03 -8.38 14.35
CA SER A 54 1.57 -8.39 14.47
C SER A 54 1.05 -6.99 14.81
N THR A 55 -0.20 -6.76 14.44
CA THR A 55 -0.99 -5.58 14.82
C THR A 55 -2.37 -6.06 15.24
N MET A 56 -3.02 -5.32 16.13
CA MET A 56 -4.42 -5.55 16.43
C MET A 56 -5.27 -5.27 15.19
N ILE A 57 -6.25 -6.15 14.94
CA ILE A 57 -7.27 -5.98 13.92
C ILE A 57 -8.57 -5.59 14.63
N THR A 58 -9.26 -4.59 14.12
CA THR A 58 -10.56 -4.13 14.59
C THR A 58 -11.62 -4.47 13.56
N THR A 59 -12.68 -5.16 13.98
CA THR A 59 -13.86 -5.44 13.15
C THR A 59 -15.00 -4.50 13.52
N VAL A 60 -15.61 -3.87 12.53
CA VAL A 60 -16.82 -3.05 12.72
C VAL A 60 -18.02 -3.81 12.14
N ARG A 61 -19.07 -4.02 12.96
CA ARG A 61 -20.29 -4.71 12.53
C ARG A 61 -20.88 -4.02 11.29
N GLY A 62 -21.17 -4.80 10.25
CA GLY A 62 -21.73 -4.30 8.98
C GLY A 62 -20.71 -3.66 8.03
N ALA A 63 -19.43 -3.53 8.40
CA ALA A 63 -18.42 -2.92 7.53
C ALA A 63 -17.80 -3.89 6.51
N GLY A 64 -17.79 -5.19 6.81
CA GLY A 64 -17.22 -6.22 5.93
C GLY A 64 -15.71 -6.07 5.69
N ALA A 65 -14.98 -5.42 6.61
CA ALA A 65 -13.56 -5.13 6.48
C ALA A 65 -12.81 -5.26 7.83
N TYR A 66 -11.52 -5.56 7.73
CA TYR A 66 -10.58 -5.61 8.85
C TYR A 66 -9.81 -4.30 8.93
N PHE A 67 -10.02 -3.55 10.01
CA PHE A 67 -9.32 -2.29 10.24
C PHE A 67 -8.04 -2.53 11.03
N VAL A 68 -7.01 -1.75 10.74
CA VAL A 68 -5.74 -1.69 11.47
C VAL A 68 -5.49 -0.26 11.92
N GLY A 69 -4.86 -0.10 13.08
CA GLY A 69 -4.54 1.22 13.63
C GLY A 69 -3.32 1.84 12.96
N LEU A 70 -3.49 2.59 11.87
CA LEU A 70 -2.40 3.33 11.24
C LEU A 70 -2.03 4.57 12.08
N GLN A 71 -0.76 4.71 12.44
CA GLN A 71 -0.24 5.74 13.35
C GLN A 71 0.67 6.76 12.66
N GLY A 72 1.02 6.53 11.39
CA GLY A 72 1.93 7.41 10.66
C GLY A 72 2.57 6.75 9.47
N ILE A 73 3.31 7.57 8.72
CA ILE A 73 4.01 7.16 7.50
C ILE A 73 5.46 7.65 7.61
N SER A 74 6.41 6.86 7.12
CA SER A 74 7.81 7.29 6.93
C SER A 74 8.26 7.11 5.49
N ILE A 75 9.12 8.02 5.06
CA ILE A 75 9.90 7.88 3.82
C ILE A 75 11.31 7.47 4.26
N ASN A 76 11.77 6.30 3.81
CA ASN A 76 12.90 5.61 4.41
C ASN A 76 12.73 5.53 5.94
N ARG A 77 13.70 6.10 6.68
CA ARG A 77 13.69 6.14 8.16
C ARG A 77 13.10 7.45 8.72
N LYS A 78 12.70 8.41 7.87
CA LYS A 78 12.21 9.72 8.30
C LYS A 78 10.69 9.69 8.45
N ARG A 79 10.21 9.78 9.68
CA ARG A 79 8.76 9.88 9.97
C ARG A 79 8.22 11.23 9.54
N LEU A 80 7.09 11.19 8.84
CA LEU A 80 6.38 12.39 8.43
C LEU A 80 5.61 12.99 9.61
N ASN A 81 5.51 14.31 9.67
CA ASN A 81 4.73 15.01 10.67
C ASN A 81 3.24 14.93 10.31
N ILE A 82 2.58 13.87 10.79
CA ILE A 82 1.16 13.59 10.58
C ILE A 82 0.57 13.26 11.96
N SER A 83 -0.47 13.98 12.38
CA SER A 83 -1.20 13.64 13.60
C SER A 83 -1.85 12.26 13.46
N THR A 84 -1.81 11.45 14.52
CA THR A 84 -2.46 10.14 14.57
C THR A 84 -3.97 10.23 14.35
N ASP A 85 -4.59 11.35 14.73
CA ASP A 85 -6.03 11.59 14.58
C ASP A 85 -6.49 11.62 13.13
N VAL A 86 -5.57 11.92 12.20
CA VAL A 86 -5.84 11.87 10.74
C VAL A 86 -6.26 10.46 10.31
N PHE A 87 -5.80 9.43 11.01
CA PHE A 87 -6.11 8.03 10.73
C PHE A 87 -7.19 7.46 11.66
N ALA A 88 -7.78 8.26 12.55
CA ALA A 88 -8.75 7.77 13.52
C ALA A 88 -9.94 7.10 12.82
N LEU A 89 -10.29 5.91 13.30
CA LEU A 89 -11.51 5.23 12.92
C LEU A 89 -12.68 5.86 13.69
N LYS A 90 -13.65 6.39 12.96
CA LYS A 90 -14.87 6.98 13.51
C LYS A 90 -16.05 6.09 13.18
N ILE A 91 -16.80 5.70 14.19
CA ILE A 91 -18.00 4.88 14.04
C ILE A 91 -19.19 5.82 14.26
N ASP A 92 -19.79 6.27 13.16
CA ASP A 92 -21.04 7.04 13.21
C ASP A 92 -22.21 6.08 13.01
N GLY A 93 -23.09 5.99 14.01
CA GLY A 93 -24.13 4.96 14.13
C GLY A 93 -25.11 4.91 12.95
N ALA A 94 -25.22 5.98 12.15
CA ALA A 94 -26.11 6.05 10.98
C ALA A 94 -25.40 5.85 9.62
N ASN A 95 -24.10 6.18 9.51
CA ASN A 95 -23.39 6.27 8.22
C ASN A 95 -22.28 5.22 8.03
N GLY A 96 -22.15 4.28 8.98
CA GLY A 96 -21.09 3.29 9.00
C GLY A 96 -19.72 3.89 9.37
N PRO A 97 -18.65 3.09 9.37
CA PRO A 97 -17.33 3.58 9.73
C PRO A 97 -16.78 4.55 8.67
N THR A 98 -16.10 5.59 9.15
CA THR A 98 -15.32 6.54 8.37
C THR A 98 -13.90 6.66 8.94
N GLY A 99 -12.93 7.04 8.12
CA GLY A 99 -11.53 7.05 8.54
C GLY A 99 -10.98 5.64 8.78
N GLY A 100 -9.97 5.53 9.64
CA GLY A 100 -9.25 4.27 9.84
C GLY A 100 -8.38 3.87 8.65
N CYS A 101 -7.84 2.66 8.75
CA CYS A 101 -7.05 2.04 7.70
C CYS A 101 -7.46 0.57 7.55
N ILE A 102 -7.59 0.08 6.33
CA ILE A 102 -7.84 -1.34 6.03
C ILE A 102 -6.71 -1.89 5.16
N ILE A 103 -6.49 -3.20 5.21
CA ILE A 103 -5.62 -3.92 4.26
C ILE A 103 -6.54 -4.63 3.27
N ASP A 104 -6.40 -4.30 1.98
CA ASP A 104 -7.28 -4.83 0.92
C ASP A 104 -6.46 -5.28 -0.28
N SER A 105 -6.26 -6.60 -0.37
CA SER A 105 -5.60 -7.23 -1.52
C SER A 105 -6.35 -7.03 -2.85
N GLY A 106 -7.58 -6.54 -2.81
CA GLY A 106 -8.34 -6.19 -4.00
C GLY A 106 -8.23 -4.77 -4.50
N THR A 107 -7.58 -3.91 -3.73
CA THR A 107 -7.28 -2.56 -4.15
C THR A 107 -5.86 -2.53 -4.74
N PRO A 108 -5.68 -2.20 -6.03
CA PRO A 108 -4.36 -2.27 -6.67
C PRO A 108 -3.40 -1.24 -6.06
N TYR A 109 -3.67 0.05 -6.22
CA TYR A 109 -2.89 1.12 -5.60
C TYR A 109 -3.42 1.49 -4.24
N SER A 110 -2.52 1.62 -3.26
CA SER A 110 -2.90 2.06 -1.91
C SER A 110 -3.61 3.42 -1.98
N ARG A 111 -4.64 3.57 -1.16
CA ARG A 111 -5.41 4.83 -1.06
C ARG A 111 -5.11 5.45 0.29
N ILE A 112 -4.65 6.69 0.34
CA ILE A 112 -4.26 7.34 1.60
C ILE A 112 -5.18 8.52 1.85
N VAL A 113 -5.70 8.65 3.08
CA VAL A 113 -6.56 9.81 3.43
C VAL A 113 -5.86 11.12 3.09
N LYS A 114 -6.61 12.04 2.47
CA LYS A 114 -6.07 13.25 1.83
C LYS A 114 -5.04 14.03 2.66
N PRO A 115 -5.25 14.30 3.98
CA PRO A 115 -4.26 15.04 4.76
C PRO A 115 -2.92 14.31 4.87
N ALA A 116 -2.93 12.99 5.07
CA ALA A 116 -1.72 12.17 5.11
C ALA A 116 -1.09 11.99 3.73
N TYR A 117 -1.90 11.84 2.68
CA TYR A 117 -1.43 11.76 1.30
C TYR A 117 -0.68 13.03 0.89
N ASN A 118 -1.20 14.20 1.24
CA ASN A 118 -0.53 15.48 0.99
C ASN A 118 0.85 15.54 1.66
N LYS A 119 0.96 15.08 2.91
CA LYS A 119 2.25 15.01 3.62
C LYS A 119 3.22 14.00 3.02
N LEU A 120 2.72 12.86 2.56
CA LEU A 120 3.52 11.88 1.83
C LEU A 120 4.04 12.44 0.51
N LYS A 121 3.16 13.06 -0.28
CA LYS A 121 3.51 13.70 -1.56
C LYS A 121 4.54 14.81 -1.35
N GLU A 122 4.31 15.73 -0.42
CA GLU A 122 5.25 16.80 -0.05
C GLU A 122 6.61 16.22 0.37
N GLY A 123 6.61 15.17 1.20
CA GLY A 123 7.83 14.50 1.65
C GLY A 123 8.62 13.86 0.50
N LEU A 124 7.92 13.25 -0.47
CA LEU A 124 8.54 12.64 -1.65
C LEU A 124 9.04 13.70 -2.63
N GLU A 125 8.29 14.77 -2.86
CA GLU A 125 8.72 15.91 -3.69
C GLU A 125 10.01 16.52 -3.11
N ASN A 126 10.09 16.67 -1.79
CA ASN A 126 11.30 17.11 -1.10
C ASN A 126 12.46 16.10 -1.20
N TYR A 127 12.18 14.80 -1.16
CA TYR A 127 13.20 13.77 -1.33
C TYR A 127 13.80 13.82 -2.75
N PHE A 128 12.95 13.98 -3.77
CA PHE A 128 13.37 13.98 -5.17
C PHE A 128 13.98 15.31 -5.64
N SER A 129 13.71 16.43 -4.96
CA SER A 129 14.23 17.75 -5.35
C SER A 129 15.76 17.84 -5.35
N MET A 130 16.44 16.98 -4.57
CA MET A 130 17.90 16.90 -4.54
C MET A 130 18.50 16.31 -5.82
N ASN A 131 17.71 15.58 -6.63
CA ASN A 131 18.18 14.94 -7.85
C ASN A 131 17.80 15.77 -9.09
N LYS A 132 18.78 16.55 -9.59
CA LYS A 132 18.61 17.41 -10.78
C LYS A 132 18.30 16.66 -12.09
N ASN A 133 18.46 15.34 -12.11
CA ASN A 133 18.17 14.51 -13.28
C ASN A 133 16.69 14.09 -13.36
N LEU A 134 15.89 14.38 -12.33
CA LEU A 134 14.46 14.09 -12.29
C LEU A 134 13.65 15.30 -12.77
N GLN A 135 12.73 15.07 -13.70
CA GLN A 135 11.78 16.09 -14.16
C GLN A 135 10.36 15.65 -13.83
N ARG A 136 9.58 16.53 -13.21
CA ARG A 136 8.17 16.25 -12.90
C ARG A 136 7.38 16.08 -14.20
N THR A 137 6.58 15.03 -14.28
CA THR A 137 5.75 14.71 -15.45
C THR A 137 4.38 14.22 -15.01
N THR A 138 3.43 14.07 -15.93
CA THR A 138 2.07 13.60 -15.62
C THR A 138 1.89 12.10 -15.74
N GLY A 139 2.84 11.38 -16.36
CA GLY A 139 2.75 9.93 -16.56
C GLY A 139 1.53 9.50 -17.39
N GLY A 140 1.59 8.34 -18.05
CA GLY A 140 0.42 7.80 -18.76
C GLY A 140 -0.63 7.13 -17.86
N LEU A 141 -0.34 7.00 -16.56
CA LEU A 141 -1.04 6.10 -15.64
C LEU A 141 -2.12 6.79 -14.77
N GLY A 142 -2.31 8.10 -14.91
CA GLY A 142 -3.26 8.86 -14.07
C GLY A 142 -2.84 9.00 -12.60
N LEU A 143 -1.56 8.77 -12.29
CA LEU A 143 -0.97 8.92 -10.96
C LEU A 143 -0.45 10.36 -10.79
N GLU A 144 -0.63 10.95 -9.61
CA GLU A 144 -0.42 12.40 -9.44
C GLU A 144 1.06 12.82 -9.29
N LEU A 145 1.91 11.91 -8.82
CA LEU A 145 3.32 12.17 -8.54
C LEU A 145 4.18 11.27 -9.41
N CYS A 146 4.61 11.81 -10.55
CA CYS A 146 5.45 11.12 -11.51
C CYS A 146 6.69 11.95 -11.86
N TYR A 147 7.79 11.26 -12.13
CA TYR A 147 9.04 11.84 -12.58
C TYR A 147 9.58 11.07 -13.78
N GLU A 148 10.24 11.78 -14.69
CA GLU A 148 11.02 11.18 -15.76
C GLU A 148 12.52 11.39 -15.54
N ARG A 149 13.31 10.41 -15.97
CA ARG A 149 14.77 10.47 -16.02
C ARG A 149 15.30 9.91 -17.33
N ARG A 150 16.37 10.52 -17.84
CA ARG A 150 16.98 10.14 -19.12
C ARG A 150 17.71 8.80 -19.06
N LYS A 151 18.40 8.53 -17.95
CA LYS A 151 19.09 7.26 -17.71
C LYS A 151 18.14 6.32 -16.96
N PRO A 152 17.79 5.16 -17.51
CA PRO A 152 17.02 4.15 -16.78
C PRO A 152 17.82 3.60 -15.60
N GLU A 153 17.22 3.58 -14.42
CA GLU A 153 17.84 3.01 -13.20
C GLU A 153 16.88 2.10 -12.42
N GLY A 154 15.68 1.82 -12.96
CA GLY A 154 14.71 0.93 -12.32
C GLY A 154 14.24 1.44 -10.95
N PHE A 155 14.42 0.62 -9.91
CA PHE A 155 14.05 0.99 -8.54
C PHE A 155 15.19 1.63 -7.74
N LYS A 156 16.34 1.85 -8.37
CA LYS A 156 17.50 2.44 -7.70
C LYS A 156 17.19 3.85 -7.18
N ASP A 157 17.63 4.11 -5.94
CA ASP A 157 17.52 5.37 -5.21
C ASP A 157 16.07 5.83 -4.92
N LEU A 158 15.08 4.99 -5.20
CA LEU A 158 13.70 5.19 -4.78
C LEU A 158 13.54 4.79 -3.30
N PRO A 159 12.80 5.56 -2.49
CA PRO A 159 12.72 5.33 -1.06
C PRO A 159 11.76 4.21 -0.68
N ASP A 160 12.04 3.52 0.42
CA ASP A 160 11.06 2.68 1.10
C ASP A 160 9.95 3.55 1.71
N ILE A 161 8.73 3.02 1.81
CA ILE A 161 7.65 3.63 2.60
C ILE A 161 7.31 2.71 3.76
N THR A 162 7.22 3.27 4.97
CA THR A 162 6.81 2.50 6.15
C THR A 162 5.47 2.99 6.67
N PHE A 163 4.49 2.10 6.76
CA PHE A 163 3.23 2.32 7.48
C PHE A 163 3.38 1.89 8.93
N HIS A 164 3.30 2.84 9.86
CA HIS A 164 3.43 2.55 11.29
C HIS A 164 2.11 2.04 11.84
N LEU A 165 2.00 0.74 12.11
CA LEU A 165 0.78 0.14 12.64
C LEU A 165 0.86 0.05 14.18
N GLN A 166 -0.26 0.29 14.84
CA GLN A 166 -0.38 0.29 16.30
C GLN A 166 0.04 -1.07 16.87
N GLY A 167 0.96 -1.04 17.84
CA GLY A 167 1.49 -2.25 18.47
C GLY A 167 2.48 -3.06 17.62
N SER A 168 2.68 -2.71 16.34
CA SER A 168 3.66 -3.38 15.49
C SER A 168 5.09 -2.91 15.79
N LYS A 169 6.03 -3.85 15.83
CA LYS A 169 7.45 -3.53 15.96
C LYS A 169 7.99 -3.17 14.57
N GLY A 170 8.39 -1.91 14.37
CA GLY A 170 9.05 -1.43 13.16
C GLY A 170 8.15 -1.01 11.99
N GLY A 171 6.83 -1.23 12.09
CA GLY A 171 5.87 -0.90 11.03
C GLY A 171 5.91 -1.88 9.85
N LEU A 172 4.98 -1.68 8.91
CA LEU A 172 4.92 -2.38 7.64
C LEU A 172 5.77 -1.61 6.61
N VAL A 173 6.95 -2.15 6.30
CA VAL A 173 7.88 -1.59 5.31
C VAL A 173 7.54 -2.10 3.92
N ILE A 174 7.23 -1.18 3.00
CA ILE A 174 7.00 -1.44 1.59
C ILE A 174 8.24 -1.00 0.81
N LYS A 175 8.83 -1.94 0.08
CA LYS A 175 9.98 -1.71 -0.80
C LYS A 175 9.59 -0.93 -2.05
N PRO A 176 10.54 -0.30 -2.76
CA PRO A 176 10.19 0.60 -3.86
C PRO A 176 9.39 -0.08 -4.97
N GLU A 177 9.57 -1.39 -5.15
CA GLU A 177 8.79 -2.22 -6.08
C GLU A 177 7.29 -2.22 -5.79
N GLY A 178 6.88 -2.02 -4.52
CA GLY A 178 5.49 -1.87 -4.10
C GLY A 178 5.08 -0.44 -3.76
N VAL A 179 5.96 0.53 -3.98
CA VAL A 179 5.65 1.96 -3.78
C VAL A 179 5.53 2.67 -5.11
N PHE A 180 6.30 2.27 -6.12
CA PHE A 180 6.41 2.98 -7.38
C PHE A 180 6.14 2.07 -8.58
N GLU A 181 5.43 2.60 -9.56
CA GLU A 181 5.36 2.05 -10.91
C GLU A 181 6.55 2.60 -11.70
N VAL A 182 7.37 1.72 -12.29
CA VAL A 182 8.52 2.11 -13.12
C VAL A 182 8.32 1.57 -14.54
N ALA A 183 8.35 2.45 -15.52
CA ALA A 183 8.11 2.11 -16.91
C ALA A 183 8.97 2.94 -17.87
N LYS A 184 9.13 2.44 -19.10
CA LYS A 184 9.79 3.19 -20.19
C LYS A 184 8.73 3.75 -21.13
N LYS A 185 8.94 4.96 -21.67
CA LYS A 185 8.02 5.54 -22.67
C LYS A 185 7.95 4.74 -23.97
N SER A 186 9.00 4.00 -24.31
CA SER A 186 9.05 3.11 -25.47
C SER A 186 10.03 1.97 -25.21
N LYS A 187 9.92 0.89 -26.01
CA LYS A 187 10.85 -0.25 -25.97
C LYS A 187 12.23 0.07 -26.56
N LEU A 188 12.42 1.26 -27.13
CA LEU A 188 13.70 1.68 -27.72
C LEU A 188 14.78 1.84 -26.63
N PRO A 189 16.06 1.49 -26.93
CA PRO A 189 17.15 1.49 -25.94
C PRO A 189 17.40 2.84 -25.26
N LYS A 190 17.07 3.96 -25.92
CA LYS A 190 17.30 5.33 -25.43
C LYS A 190 16.04 6.01 -24.89
N SER A 191 14.94 5.28 -24.71
CA SER A 191 13.70 5.88 -24.21
C SER A 191 13.84 6.28 -22.74
N PRO A 192 13.39 7.49 -22.36
CA PRO A 192 13.40 7.91 -20.97
C PRO A 192 12.53 6.97 -20.14
N GLU A 193 12.99 6.73 -18.92
CA GLU A 193 12.26 6.01 -17.89
C GLU A 193 11.43 7.01 -17.11
N TYR A 194 10.21 6.63 -16.77
CA TYR A 194 9.39 7.36 -15.82
C TYR A 194 9.00 6.45 -14.68
N PHE A 195 8.83 7.04 -13.51
CA PHE A 195 8.25 6.35 -12.37
C PHE A 195 7.18 7.21 -11.71
N CYS A 196 6.20 6.56 -11.11
CA CYS A 196 5.05 7.19 -10.47
C CYS A 196 4.80 6.58 -9.11
N LEU A 197 4.39 7.39 -8.13
CA LEU A 197 3.90 6.88 -6.85
C LEU A 197 2.62 6.05 -7.08
N ALA A 198 2.66 4.77 -6.72
CA ALA A 198 1.56 3.81 -6.83
C ALA A 198 0.57 3.93 -5.66
N MET A 199 0.29 5.17 -5.24
CA MET A 199 -0.65 5.50 -4.18
C MET A 199 -1.47 6.71 -4.60
N ILE A 200 -2.74 6.76 -4.20
CA ILE A 200 -3.68 7.83 -4.57
C ILE A 200 -4.39 8.40 -3.36
N SER A 201 -4.89 9.63 -3.50
CA SER A 201 -5.63 10.32 -2.44
C SER A 201 -7.03 9.70 -2.21
N SER A 202 -7.46 9.64 -0.96
CA SER A 202 -8.77 9.16 -0.51
C SER A 202 -9.49 10.20 0.33
N LYS A 203 -10.81 10.31 0.16
CA LYS A 203 -11.67 11.18 0.97
C LYS A 203 -12.29 10.46 2.19
N ARG A 204 -12.21 9.13 2.25
CA ARG A 204 -13.00 8.31 3.19
C ARG A 204 -12.13 7.61 4.23
N GLU A 205 -11.37 6.60 3.80
CA GLU A 205 -10.45 5.84 4.64
C GLU A 205 -9.10 5.62 3.93
N SER A 206 -8.11 5.16 4.69
CA SER A 206 -6.88 4.64 4.09
C SER A 206 -7.03 3.16 3.76
N ILE A 207 -6.45 2.73 2.65
CA ILE A 207 -6.42 1.36 2.17
C ILE A 207 -4.98 1.04 1.81
N ILE A 208 -4.37 0.08 2.49
CA ILE A 208 -3.11 -0.53 2.07
C ILE A 208 -3.47 -1.59 1.03
N GLY A 209 -3.10 -1.32 -0.21
CA GLY A 209 -3.43 -2.13 -1.38
C GLY A 209 -2.49 -3.31 -1.60
N ALA A 210 -2.61 -3.93 -2.77
CA ALA A 210 -1.83 -5.10 -3.17
C ALA A 210 -0.51 -4.79 -3.88
N TYR A 211 -0.34 -3.56 -4.37
CA TYR A 211 0.92 -3.10 -4.95
C TYR A 211 1.97 -2.90 -3.85
#